data_AF-A0A075H4B5-F1
#
_entry.id   AF-A0A075H4B5-F1
#
_cell.length_a   1.000
_cell.length_b   1.000
_cell.length_c   1.000
_cell.angle_alpha   90.00
_cell.angle_beta   90.00
_cell.angle_gamma   90.00
#
_symmetry.space_group_name_H-M   'P 1'
#
loop_
_entity.id
_entity.type
_entity.pdbx_description
1 polymer ?
#
loop_
_entity_poly.entity_id
_entity_poly.type
_entity_poly.pdbx_seq_one_letter_code
_entity_poly.pdbx_strand_id
1 'polypeptide(L)'
;MIYFADQKNFPYGRKSKSQLTRIITNRIKFLEEKFNPDLIVVGSNTPSLLVEINKKNVIKVLPPIKMASKISVTGNIAILATLAAVKSKKLSEFIKKNRLSKRINVKKIDASRLVQLVESAKFIENENLCNTTVRKVLSAQFSKHNIDVVTLSSTHLPFLLPFLKKQFPNVTFLDPAQEIANKVRKIIGKKSSKRNSMKIFTSSNPEKFQNHLWKMGIKKKVNFLN
;
A
#
# COMPACT_ATOMS: atom_id res chain seq x y z
N MET A 1 -12.26 -9.43 12.35
CA MET A 1 -11.42 -8.36 11.78
C MET A 1 -12.25 -7.09 11.61
N ILE A 2 -11.67 -5.94 11.97
CA ILE A 2 -12.25 -4.62 11.73
C ILE A 2 -11.39 -3.95 10.65
N TYR A 3 -12.03 -3.49 9.59
CA TYR A 3 -11.39 -2.66 8.56
C TYR A 3 -11.94 -1.25 8.67
N PHE A 4 -11.07 -0.25 8.79
CA PHE A 4 -11.45 1.15 8.85
C PHE A 4 -10.82 1.94 7.71
N ALA A 5 -11.68 2.56 6.88
CA ALA A 5 -11.29 3.44 5.79
C ALA A 5 -11.44 4.92 6.20
N ASP A 6 -10.32 5.61 6.40
CA ASP A 6 -10.30 7.03 6.75
C ASP A 6 -10.48 7.94 5.51
N GLN A 7 -11.63 7.79 4.83
CA GLN A 7 -11.90 8.49 3.57
C GLN A 7 -11.99 10.01 3.72
N LYS A 8 -12.35 10.53 4.90
CA LYS A 8 -12.39 11.97 5.17
C LYS A 8 -11.01 12.62 5.08
N ASN A 9 -9.97 11.86 5.40
CA ASN A 9 -8.59 12.30 5.32
C ASN A 9 -7.86 11.73 4.09
N PHE A 10 -8.53 10.97 3.25
CA PHE A 10 -7.93 10.51 2.00
C PHE A 10 -7.93 11.65 0.96
N PRO A 11 -6.92 11.78 0.06
CA PRO A 11 -5.69 10.98 -0.03
C PRO A 11 -4.58 11.47 0.91
N TYR A 12 -3.92 10.52 1.58
CA TYR A 12 -2.77 10.81 2.44
C TYR A 12 -1.55 11.37 1.69
N GLY A 13 -1.41 11.05 0.40
CA GLY A 13 -0.31 11.53 -0.43
C GLY A 13 -0.33 13.04 -0.71
N ARG A 14 -1.38 13.77 -0.32
CA ARG A 14 -1.45 15.23 -0.47
C ARG A 14 -1.24 16.00 0.85
N LYS A 15 -1.02 15.28 1.96
CA LYS A 15 -0.91 15.90 3.29
C LYS A 15 0.53 16.17 3.66
N SER A 16 0.75 17.22 4.45
CA SER A 16 2.04 17.45 5.06
C SER A 16 2.38 16.34 6.07
N LYS A 17 3.67 16.19 6.40
CA LYS A 17 4.12 15.21 7.40
C LYS A 17 3.42 15.44 8.76
N SER A 18 3.33 16.69 9.21
CA SER A 18 2.71 17.01 10.51
C SER A 18 1.21 16.69 10.53
N GLN A 19 0.49 17.03 9.45
CA GLN A 19 -0.92 16.67 9.29
C GLN A 19 -1.11 15.16 9.31
N LEU A 20 -0.29 14.42 8.54
CA LEU A 20 -0.40 12.97 8.46
C LEU A 20 -0.08 12.30 9.80
N THR A 21 0.96 12.75 10.51
CA THR A 21 1.28 12.26 11.85
C THR A 21 0.12 12.45 12.81
N ARG A 22 -0.49 13.65 12.84
CA ARG A 22 -1.64 13.94 13.70
C ARG A 22 -2.82 13.04 13.37
N ILE A 23 -3.18 12.93 12.09
CA ILE A 23 -4.30 12.09 11.63
C ILE A 23 -4.09 10.64 12.03
N ILE A 24 -2.93 10.06 11.69
CA ILE A 24 -2.68 8.63 11.93
C ILE A 24 -2.59 8.32 13.42
N THR A 25 -1.93 9.17 14.21
CA THR A 25 -1.81 8.97 15.67
C THR A 25 -3.18 9.03 16.34
N ASN A 26 -4.01 10.02 15.99
CA ASN A 26 -5.37 10.14 16.52
C ASN A 26 -6.24 8.96 16.10
N ARG A 27 -6.12 8.50 14.84
CA ARG A 27 -6.90 7.35 14.35
C ARG A 27 -6.50 6.04 15.02
N ILE A 28 -5.22 5.80 15.25
CA ILE A 28 -4.78 4.62 16.01
C ILE A 28 -5.33 4.68 17.43
N LYS A 29 -5.18 5.81 18.14
CA LYS A 29 -5.72 5.99 19.50
C LYS A 29 -7.23 5.74 19.55
N PHE A 30 -7.99 6.33 18.64
CA PHE A 30 -9.42 6.14 18.55
C PHE A 30 -9.82 4.67 18.31
N LEU A 31 -9.14 3.96 17.40
CA LEU A 31 -9.43 2.55 17.13
C LEU A 31 -9.07 1.65 18.30
N GLU A 32 -8.02 1.99 19.06
CA GLU A 32 -7.68 1.29 20.30
C GLU A 32 -8.76 1.47 21.36
N GLU A 33 -9.17 2.71 21.63
CA GLU A 33 -10.22 3.02 22.62
C GLU A 33 -11.57 2.40 22.24
N LYS A 34 -11.92 2.43 20.95
CA LYS A 34 -13.24 1.98 20.49
C LYS A 34 -13.37 0.45 20.45
N PHE A 35 -12.29 -0.26 20.15
CA PHE A 35 -12.36 -1.69 19.82
C PHE A 35 -11.41 -2.60 20.61
N ASN A 36 -10.47 -2.05 21.38
CA ASN A 36 -9.44 -2.78 22.12
C ASN A 36 -8.80 -3.94 21.31
N PRO A 37 -8.22 -3.66 20.13
CA PRO A 37 -7.73 -4.70 19.23
C PRO A 37 -6.43 -5.34 19.74
N ASP A 38 -6.31 -6.66 19.58
CA ASP A 38 -5.05 -7.39 19.85
C ASP A 38 -3.89 -6.86 19.00
N LEU A 39 -4.19 -6.40 17.77
CA LEU A 39 -3.22 -5.95 16.79
C LEU A 39 -3.85 -4.97 15.80
N ILE A 40 -3.11 -3.92 15.44
CA ILE A 40 -3.48 -2.95 14.41
C ILE A 40 -2.52 -3.06 13.24
N VAL A 41 -3.07 -3.09 12.02
CA VAL A 41 -2.29 -3.02 10.78
C VAL A 41 -2.56 -1.68 10.11
N VAL A 42 -1.52 -0.85 9.96
CA VAL A 42 -1.59 0.36 9.12
C VAL A 42 -1.42 -0.05 7.66
N GLY A 43 -2.55 -0.37 7.03
CA GLY A 43 -2.59 -0.97 5.68
C GLY A 43 -2.04 -0.09 4.55
N SER A 44 -1.99 1.24 4.74
CA SER A 44 -1.48 2.15 3.71
C SER A 44 0.04 2.36 3.82
N ASN A 45 0.75 2.22 2.71
CA ASN A 45 2.22 2.38 2.67
C ASN A 45 2.67 3.81 2.98
N THR A 46 1.93 4.83 2.53
CA THR A 46 2.28 6.25 2.76
C THR A 46 2.38 6.57 4.26
N PRO A 47 1.35 6.37 5.10
CA PRO A 47 1.48 6.60 6.55
C PRO A 47 2.46 5.62 7.20
N SER A 48 2.54 4.37 6.73
CA SER A 48 3.53 3.40 7.23
C SER A 48 4.98 3.87 7.08
N LEU A 49 5.29 4.56 5.97
CA LEU A 49 6.60 5.13 5.68
C LEU A 49 6.83 6.48 6.36
N LEU A 50 5.82 7.36 6.34
CA LEU A 50 6.00 8.76 6.69
C LEU A 50 5.77 9.08 8.17
N VAL A 51 4.98 8.25 8.86
CA VAL A 51 4.63 8.45 10.27
C VAL A 51 5.43 7.51 11.16
N GLU A 52 5.97 8.08 12.22
CA GLU A 52 6.60 7.32 13.30
C GLU A 52 5.51 6.83 14.25
N ILE A 53 5.41 5.51 14.38
CA ILE A 53 4.42 4.85 15.22
C ILE A 53 5.18 3.92 16.14
N ASN A 54 5.34 4.33 17.40
CA ASN A 54 6.13 3.61 18.39
C ASN A 54 5.21 2.82 19.32
N LYS A 55 4.48 1.84 18.75
CA LYS A 55 3.56 0.96 19.49
C LYS A 55 3.83 -0.50 19.16
N LYS A 56 3.93 -1.35 20.19
CA LYS A 56 4.28 -2.78 20.05
C LYS A 56 3.22 -3.60 19.31
N ASN A 57 1.95 -3.23 19.44
CA ASN A 57 0.79 -3.87 18.81
C ASN A 57 0.42 -3.27 17.44
N VAL A 58 1.30 -2.46 16.82
CA VAL A 58 1.06 -1.88 15.50
C VAL A 58 2.03 -2.42 14.46
N ILE A 59 1.50 -2.96 13.36
CA ILE A 59 2.26 -3.37 12.18
C ILE A 59 2.09 -2.34 11.08
N LYS A 60 3.21 -1.95 10.47
CA LYS A 60 3.25 -1.06 9.32
C LYS A 60 3.46 -1.88 8.03
N VAL A 61 2.75 -1.53 6.97
CA VAL A 61 2.96 -2.11 5.64
C VAL A 61 4.05 -1.31 4.92
N LEU A 62 5.23 -1.89 4.82
CA LEU A 62 6.41 -1.26 4.24
C LEU A 62 6.79 -1.92 2.91
N PRO A 63 7.51 -1.21 2.01
CA PRO A 63 8.04 -1.80 0.78
C PRO A 63 8.95 -2.99 1.09
N PRO A 64 8.76 -4.19 0.49
CA PRO A 64 9.56 -5.39 0.76
C PRO A 64 10.94 -5.35 0.05
N ILE A 65 11.71 -4.27 0.25
CA ILE A 65 12.97 -4.01 -0.48
C ILE A 65 14.08 -5.03 -0.16
N LYS A 66 14.04 -5.65 1.03
CA LYS A 66 14.97 -6.75 1.36
C LYS A 66 14.69 -7.98 0.51
N MET A 67 13.43 -8.36 0.34
CA MET A 67 13.05 -9.45 -0.54
C MET A 67 13.40 -9.11 -1.99
N ALA A 68 13.07 -7.90 -2.44
CA ALA A 68 13.43 -7.43 -3.77
C ALA A 68 14.94 -7.53 -4.05
N SER A 69 15.76 -7.09 -3.10
CA SER A 69 17.22 -7.13 -3.22
C SER A 69 17.81 -8.54 -3.28
N LYS A 70 17.12 -9.54 -2.74
CA LYS A 70 17.58 -10.93 -2.73
C LYS A 70 17.29 -11.62 -4.05
N ILE A 71 16.15 -11.32 -4.67
CA ILE A 71 15.69 -11.99 -5.88
C ILE A 71 16.08 -11.26 -7.17
N SER A 72 16.50 -9.99 -7.07
CA SER A 72 16.97 -9.22 -8.21
C SER A 72 18.30 -9.79 -8.74
N VAL A 73 18.32 -10.05 -10.03
CA VAL A 73 19.46 -10.52 -10.81
C VAL A 73 20.30 -9.32 -11.28
N THR A 74 19.65 -8.26 -11.79
CA THR A 74 20.34 -7.06 -12.29
C THR A 74 20.87 -6.17 -11.17
N GLY A 75 20.37 -6.37 -9.94
CA GLY A 75 20.62 -5.49 -8.80
C GLY A 75 19.82 -4.19 -8.86
N ASN A 76 19.03 -3.94 -9.90
CA ASN A 76 18.24 -2.72 -10.06
C ASN A 76 16.78 -2.98 -9.69
N ILE A 77 16.36 -2.44 -8.55
CA ILE A 77 15.00 -2.59 -8.06
C ILE A 77 14.26 -1.26 -8.06
N ALA A 78 12.93 -1.29 -8.15
CA ALA A 78 12.11 -0.10 -8.01
C ALA A 78 11.09 -0.16 -6.87
N ILE A 79 10.76 1.02 -6.36
CA ILE A 79 9.66 1.26 -5.44
C ILE A 79 8.63 2.11 -6.17
N LEU A 80 7.48 1.51 -6.51
CA LEU A 80 6.33 2.25 -7.02
C LEU A 80 5.53 2.79 -5.83
N ALA A 81 5.56 4.09 -5.63
CA ALA A 81 4.86 4.75 -4.53
C ALA A 81 4.22 6.06 -4.98
N THR A 82 3.42 6.67 -4.11
CA THR A 82 2.84 8.00 -4.36
C THR A 82 3.94 9.07 -4.42
N LEU A 83 3.66 10.20 -5.08
CA LEU A 83 4.59 11.31 -5.22
C LEU A 83 5.13 11.79 -3.87
N ALA A 84 4.27 11.89 -2.84
CA ALA A 84 4.68 12.28 -1.50
C ALA A 84 5.65 11.27 -0.86
N ALA A 85 5.43 9.96 -1.05
CA ALA A 85 6.36 8.95 -0.57
C ALA A 85 7.71 9.03 -1.30
N VAL A 86 7.69 9.18 -2.64
CA VAL A 86 8.90 9.28 -3.48
C VAL A 86 9.76 10.49 -3.10
N LYS A 87 9.13 11.65 -2.88
CA LYS A 87 9.80 12.91 -2.49
C LYS A 87 10.23 12.95 -1.03
N SER A 88 9.76 12.02 -0.19
CA SER A 88 10.03 12.05 1.23
C SER A 88 11.45 11.62 1.61
N LYS A 89 12.05 12.36 2.54
CA LYS A 89 13.28 11.95 3.24
C LYS A 89 13.11 10.62 3.99
N LYS A 90 11.93 10.33 4.53
CA LYS A 90 11.65 9.09 5.27
C LYS A 90 11.76 7.84 4.40
N LEU A 91 11.39 7.92 3.12
CA LEU A 91 11.60 6.79 2.21
C LEU A 91 13.10 6.56 1.95
N SER A 92 13.87 7.63 1.78
CA SER A 92 15.33 7.55 1.64
C SER A 92 15.99 7.00 2.92
N GLU A 93 15.58 7.45 4.11
CA GLU A 93 16.02 6.93 5.41
C GLU A 93 15.65 5.44 5.56
N PHE A 94 14.44 5.05 5.18
CA PHE A 94 14.00 3.67 5.18
C PHE A 94 14.90 2.78 4.32
N ILE A 95 15.23 3.21 3.09
CA ILE A 95 16.14 2.48 2.20
C ILE A 95 17.51 2.32 2.88
N LYS A 96 18.09 3.42 3.39
CA LYS A 96 19.39 3.41 4.09
C LYS A 96 19.39 2.47 5.31
N LYS A 97 18.35 2.54 6.14
CA LYS A 97 18.22 1.72 7.36
C LYS A 97 18.13 0.21 7.07
N ASN A 98 17.67 -0.17 5.88
CA ASN A 98 17.61 -1.57 5.48
C ASN A 98 18.98 -2.18 5.11
N ARG A 99 20.04 -1.35 5.01
CA ARG A 99 21.43 -1.80 4.78
C ARG A 99 21.55 -2.79 3.63
N LEU A 100 20.97 -2.44 2.48
CA LEU A 100 21.07 -3.27 1.27
C LEU A 100 22.54 -3.32 0.80
N SER A 101 22.91 -4.38 0.09
CA SER A 101 24.25 -4.51 -0.50
C SER A 101 24.55 -3.34 -1.46
N LYS A 102 25.81 -2.93 -1.55
CA LYS A 102 26.27 -1.84 -2.44
C LYS A 102 25.93 -2.09 -3.92
N ARG A 103 25.75 -3.34 -4.33
CA ARG A 103 25.33 -3.72 -5.69
C ARG A 103 23.86 -3.41 -6.01
N ILE A 104 23.06 -3.06 -5.00
CA ILE A 104 21.62 -2.86 -5.15
C ILE A 104 21.32 -1.38 -5.39
N ASN A 105 20.79 -1.09 -6.57
CA ASN A 105 20.33 0.22 -6.96
C ASN A 105 18.81 0.32 -6.78
N VAL A 106 18.37 1.18 -5.86
CA VAL A 106 16.94 1.38 -5.60
C VAL A 106 16.43 2.63 -6.31
N LYS A 107 15.50 2.46 -7.25
CA LYS A 107 14.80 3.56 -7.93
C LYS A 107 13.45 3.84 -7.28
N LYS A 108 13.15 5.11 -7.03
CA LYS A 108 11.84 5.56 -6.52
C LYS A 108 11.05 6.12 -7.70
N ILE A 109 9.90 5.54 -8.01
CA ILE A 109 9.09 5.92 -9.16
C ILE A 109 7.72 6.37 -8.67
N ASP A 110 7.29 7.55 -9.14
CA ASP A 110 5.97 8.08 -8.86
C ASP A 110 4.90 7.31 -9.65
N ALA A 111 4.07 6.59 -8.91
CA ALA A 111 2.96 5.81 -9.44
C ALA A 111 1.60 6.49 -9.18
N SER A 112 1.55 7.78 -8.87
CA SER A 112 0.30 8.48 -8.52
C SER A 112 -0.75 8.40 -9.64
N ARG A 113 -0.32 8.48 -10.92
CA ARG A 113 -1.22 8.28 -12.07
C ARG A 113 -1.83 6.87 -12.12
N LEU A 114 -1.06 5.85 -11.72
CA LEU A 114 -1.55 4.47 -11.63
C LEU A 114 -2.54 4.31 -10.48
N VAL A 115 -2.26 4.93 -9.33
CA VAL A 115 -3.20 4.95 -8.19
C VAL A 115 -4.53 5.60 -8.59
N GLN A 116 -4.50 6.69 -9.37
CA GLN A 116 -5.72 7.37 -9.83
C GLN A 116 -6.61 6.49 -10.72
N LEU A 117 -6.04 5.60 -11.55
CA LEU A 117 -6.82 4.65 -12.35
C LEU A 117 -7.66 3.72 -11.48
N VAL A 118 -7.14 3.36 -10.31
CA VAL A 118 -7.84 2.47 -9.37
C VAL A 118 -8.90 3.25 -8.60
N GLU A 119 -8.56 4.43 -8.09
CA GLU A 119 -9.51 5.29 -7.36
C GLU A 119 -10.72 5.71 -8.22
N SER A 120 -10.50 5.93 -9.52
CA SER A 120 -11.54 6.31 -10.48
C SER A 120 -12.27 5.10 -11.10
N ALA A 121 -12.02 3.88 -10.61
CA ALA A 121 -12.53 2.61 -11.14
C ALA A 121 -12.21 2.34 -12.63
N LYS A 122 -11.36 3.15 -13.26
CA LYS A 122 -10.96 2.99 -14.67
C LYS A 122 -10.19 1.71 -14.94
N PHE A 123 -9.59 1.11 -13.92
CA PHE A 123 -8.96 -0.22 -14.03
C PHE A 123 -9.95 -1.35 -14.36
N ILE A 124 -11.24 -1.16 -14.09
CA ILE A 124 -12.32 -2.09 -14.45
C ILE A 124 -12.98 -1.64 -15.77
N GLU A 125 -13.16 -0.32 -15.94
CA GLU A 125 -13.97 0.24 -17.02
C GLU A 125 -13.20 0.45 -18.34
N ASN A 126 -11.87 0.57 -18.32
CA ASN A 126 -11.10 0.99 -19.49
C ASN A 126 -9.70 0.36 -19.57
N GLU A 127 -9.61 -0.80 -20.21
CA GLU A 127 -8.36 -1.54 -20.41
C GLU A 127 -7.29 -0.73 -21.17
N ASN A 128 -7.69 -0.06 -22.25
CA ASN A 128 -6.80 0.69 -23.13
C ASN A 128 -6.12 1.87 -22.42
N LEU A 129 -6.88 2.61 -21.62
CA LEU A 129 -6.36 3.69 -20.79
C LEU A 129 -5.35 3.15 -19.77
N CYS A 130 -5.63 1.99 -19.16
CA CYS A 130 -4.74 1.36 -18.19
C CYS A 130 -3.42 0.94 -18.82
N ASN A 131 -3.47 0.19 -19.93
CA ASN A 131 -2.28 -0.22 -20.68
C ASN A 131 -1.43 0.99 -21.11
N THR A 132 -2.07 2.02 -21.67
CA THR A 132 -1.39 3.25 -22.12
C THR A 132 -0.74 3.98 -20.96
N THR A 133 -1.43 4.12 -19.83
CA THR A 133 -0.91 4.85 -18.66
C THR A 133 0.23 4.07 -18.01
N VAL A 134 0.11 2.75 -17.85
CA VAL A 134 1.19 1.87 -17.34
C VAL A 134 2.44 2.04 -18.20
N ARG A 135 2.30 1.94 -19.53
CA ARG A 135 3.42 2.11 -20.47
C ARG A 135 4.05 3.51 -20.33
N LYS A 136 3.25 4.57 -20.35
CA LYS A 136 3.72 5.96 -20.24
C LYS A 136 4.47 6.23 -18.94
N VAL A 137 4.02 5.66 -17.82
CA VAL A 137 4.63 5.89 -16.51
C VAL A 137 5.94 5.10 -16.34
N LEU A 138 6.01 3.87 -16.83
CA LEU A 138 7.07 2.93 -16.42
C LEU A 138 8.13 2.63 -17.49
N SER A 139 7.80 2.66 -18.79
CA SER A 139 8.69 2.09 -19.83
C SER A 139 10.07 2.73 -19.88
N ALA A 140 10.12 4.06 -19.92
CA ALA A 140 11.38 4.80 -19.95
C ALA A 140 12.22 4.57 -18.68
N GLN A 141 11.58 4.48 -17.52
CA GLN A 141 12.27 4.24 -16.25
C GLN A 141 12.83 2.82 -16.17
N PHE A 142 12.04 1.83 -16.58
CA PHE A 142 12.43 0.42 -16.51
C PHE A 142 13.55 0.10 -17.49
N SER A 143 13.45 0.59 -18.73
CA SER A 143 14.49 0.44 -19.74
C SER A 143 15.79 1.14 -19.33
N LYS A 144 15.73 2.45 -18.98
CA LYS A 144 16.91 3.24 -18.61
C LYS A 144 17.68 2.68 -17.41
N HIS A 145 17.00 2.02 -16.49
CA HIS A 145 17.59 1.54 -15.25
C HIS A 145 17.70 0.01 -15.15
N ASN A 146 17.35 -0.71 -16.21
CA ASN A 146 17.38 -2.17 -16.26
C ASN A 146 16.72 -2.83 -15.04
N ILE A 147 15.51 -2.35 -14.68
CA ILE A 147 14.78 -2.78 -13.49
C ILE A 147 14.18 -4.16 -13.71
N ASP A 148 14.46 -5.10 -12.82
CA ASP A 148 13.95 -6.48 -12.88
C ASP A 148 13.01 -6.85 -11.73
N VAL A 149 13.03 -6.09 -10.62
CA VAL A 149 12.14 -6.30 -9.47
C VAL A 149 11.53 -5.00 -8.98
N VAL A 150 10.23 -5.03 -8.74
CA VAL A 150 9.43 -3.86 -8.40
C VAL A 150 8.60 -4.13 -7.15
N THR A 151 8.66 -3.21 -6.19
CA THR A 151 7.80 -3.26 -4.99
C THR A 151 6.56 -2.40 -5.17
N LEU A 152 5.38 -2.99 -4.99
CA LEU A 152 4.08 -2.31 -5.07
C LEU A 152 3.81 -1.61 -3.73
N SER A 153 4.22 -0.35 -3.63
CA SER A 153 4.18 0.41 -2.38
C SER A 153 2.98 1.36 -2.30
N SER A 154 1.82 0.86 -2.72
CA SER A 154 0.50 1.45 -2.51
C SER A 154 -0.55 0.35 -2.60
N THR A 155 -1.56 0.39 -1.74
CA THR A 155 -2.68 -0.57 -1.70
C THR A 155 -3.49 -0.67 -2.99
N HIS A 156 -3.36 0.31 -3.87
CA HIS A 156 -4.06 0.34 -5.16
C HIS A 156 -3.33 -0.44 -6.25
N LEU A 157 -2.00 -0.50 -6.21
CA LEU A 157 -1.20 -1.06 -7.29
C LEU A 157 -1.41 -2.56 -7.55
N PRO A 158 -1.75 -3.41 -6.55
CA PRO A 158 -2.11 -4.80 -6.81
C PRO A 158 -3.26 -4.97 -7.81
N PHE A 159 -4.23 -4.04 -7.86
CA PHE A 159 -5.32 -4.08 -8.84
C PHE A 159 -4.84 -3.88 -10.29
N LEU A 160 -3.65 -3.31 -10.48
CA LEU A 160 -3.04 -3.12 -11.79
C LEU A 160 -2.04 -4.21 -12.16
N LEU A 161 -1.84 -5.23 -11.31
CA LEU A 161 -0.92 -6.34 -11.59
C LEU A 161 -1.12 -7.01 -12.95
N PRO A 162 -2.35 -7.28 -13.43
CA PRO A 162 -2.55 -7.85 -14.76
C PRO A 162 -1.94 -6.98 -15.87
N PHE A 163 -2.14 -5.66 -15.82
CA PHE A 163 -1.57 -4.71 -16.79
C PHE A 163 -0.06 -4.61 -16.65
N LEU A 164 0.45 -4.56 -15.41
CA LEU A 164 1.88 -4.48 -15.13
C LEU A 164 2.62 -5.71 -15.68
N LYS A 165 2.11 -6.91 -15.44
CA LYS A 165 2.70 -8.17 -15.93
C LYS A 165 2.58 -8.29 -17.45
N LYS A 166 1.46 -7.87 -18.05
CA LYS A 166 1.26 -7.86 -19.51
C LYS A 166 2.27 -6.94 -20.21
N GLN A 167 2.54 -5.76 -19.66
CA GLN A 167 3.48 -4.80 -20.26
C GLN A 167 4.95 -5.11 -19.93
N PHE A 168 5.22 -5.72 -18.77
CA PHE A 168 6.57 -6.00 -18.28
C PHE A 168 6.69 -7.45 -17.76
N PRO A 169 6.63 -8.46 -18.66
CA PRO A 169 6.62 -9.87 -18.26
C PRO A 169 7.91 -10.33 -17.58
N ASN A 170 9.03 -9.67 -17.90
CA ASN A 170 10.35 -9.98 -17.32
C ASN A 170 10.59 -9.31 -15.96
N VAL A 171 9.61 -8.56 -15.44
CA VAL A 171 9.72 -7.84 -14.17
C VAL A 171 8.92 -8.55 -13.09
N THR A 172 9.57 -8.83 -11.97
CA THR A 172 8.90 -9.41 -10.79
C THR A 172 8.26 -8.31 -9.96
N PHE A 173 6.95 -8.36 -9.76
CA PHE A 173 6.21 -7.42 -8.92
C PHE A 173 5.91 -8.03 -7.54
N LEU A 174 6.34 -7.34 -6.48
CA LEU A 174 6.17 -7.76 -5.09
C LEU A 174 5.07 -6.95 -4.40
N ASP A 175 4.03 -7.65 -3.97
CA ASP A 175 2.98 -7.12 -3.10
C ASP A 175 3.29 -7.46 -1.62
N PRO A 176 3.42 -6.46 -0.71
CA PRO A 176 3.66 -6.72 0.71
C PRO A 176 2.47 -7.39 1.43
N ALA A 177 1.26 -7.41 0.87
CA ALA A 177 0.05 -7.87 1.56
C ALA A 177 0.18 -9.29 2.12
N GLN A 178 0.74 -10.22 1.33
CA GLN A 178 0.88 -11.62 1.74
C GLN A 178 1.90 -11.78 2.90
N GLU A 179 3.00 -11.04 2.86
CA GLU A 179 4.00 -11.03 3.94
C GLU A 179 3.38 -10.52 5.24
N ILE A 180 2.58 -9.45 5.16
CA ILE A 180 1.91 -8.85 6.30
C ILE A 180 0.84 -9.79 6.87
N ALA A 181 0.05 -10.45 6.02
CA ALA A 181 -0.93 -11.45 6.46
C ALA A 181 -0.25 -12.61 7.20
N ASN A 182 0.87 -13.10 6.68
CA ASN A 182 1.66 -14.14 7.35
C ASN A 182 2.23 -13.66 8.70
N LYS A 183 2.68 -12.40 8.78
CA LYS A 183 3.17 -11.80 10.03
C LYS A 183 2.07 -11.65 11.07
N VAL A 184 0.88 -11.20 10.67
CA VAL A 184 -0.30 -11.11 11.54
C VAL A 184 -0.65 -12.49 12.09
N ARG A 185 -0.69 -13.52 11.22
CA ARG A 185 -0.96 -14.91 11.64
C ARG A 185 0.05 -15.41 12.66
N LYS A 186 1.34 -15.11 12.49
CA LYS A 186 2.39 -15.49 13.45
C LYS A 186 2.23 -14.81 14.82
N ILE A 187 1.82 -13.54 14.84
CA ILE A 187 1.68 -12.77 16.09
C ILE A 187 0.42 -13.17 16.86
N ILE A 188 -0.71 -13.31 16.17
CA ILE A 188 -1.99 -13.71 16.81
C ILE A 188 -1.99 -15.21 17.17
N GLY A 189 -1.24 -16.03 16.41
CA GLY A 189 -1.15 -17.47 16.65
C GLY A 189 -2.51 -18.17 16.53
N LYS A 190 -2.75 -19.17 17.38
CA LYS A 190 -4.02 -19.91 17.47
C LYS A 190 -5.12 -19.17 18.25
N LYS A 191 -4.90 -17.93 18.72
CA LYS A 191 -5.94 -17.11 19.38
C LYS A 191 -7.01 -16.60 18.41
N SER A 192 -7.06 -17.11 17.19
CA SER A 192 -8.10 -16.76 16.22
C SER A 192 -9.47 -17.06 16.81
N SER A 193 -10.33 -16.04 16.88
CA SER A 193 -11.74 -16.23 17.19
C SER A 193 -12.33 -17.33 16.30
N LYS A 194 -13.12 -18.24 16.86
CA LYS A 194 -13.85 -19.26 16.10
C LYS A 194 -14.80 -18.64 15.07
N ARG A 195 -15.14 -17.35 15.20
CA ARG A 195 -16.05 -16.61 14.31
C ARG A 195 -15.25 -15.68 13.39
N ASN A 196 -14.98 -16.15 12.16
CA ASN A 196 -14.31 -15.38 11.10
C ASN A 196 -15.25 -14.32 10.49
N SER A 197 -15.49 -13.23 11.22
CA SER A 197 -16.29 -12.09 10.74
C SER A 197 -15.42 -10.88 10.42
N MET A 198 -15.77 -10.16 9.35
CA MET A 198 -15.17 -8.88 8.98
C MET A 198 -16.25 -7.79 9.03
N LYS A 199 -15.98 -6.71 9.76
CA LYS A 199 -16.79 -5.48 9.75
C LYS A 199 -16.00 -4.37 9.08
N ILE A 200 -16.63 -3.66 8.15
CA ILE A 200 -16.04 -2.56 7.40
C ILE A 200 -16.65 -1.25 7.90
N PHE A 201 -15.80 -0.28 8.20
CA PHE A 201 -16.16 1.06 8.61
C PHE A 201 -15.50 2.10 7.72
N THR A 202 -16.14 3.26 7.59
CA THR A 202 -15.57 4.43 6.89
C THR A 202 -15.88 5.72 7.64
N SER A 203 -14.99 6.70 7.52
CA SER A 203 -15.17 8.04 8.08
C SER A 203 -15.88 9.04 7.15
N SER A 204 -16.42 8.56 6.03
CA SER A 204 -17.17 9.35 5.03
C SER A 204 -18.46 8.61 4.63
N ASN A 205 -19.03 8.83 3.45
CA ASN A 205 -20.29 8.21 3.02
C ASN A 205 -20.15 6.66 2.91
N PRO A 206 -20.86 5.87 3.75
CA PRO A 206 -20.81 4.41 3.72
C PRO A 206 -21.37 3.79 2.44
N GLU A 207 -22.47 4.31 1.92
CA GLU A 207 -23.15 3.79 0.72
C GLU A 207 -22.25 3.93 -0.51
N LYS A 208 -21.64 5.11 -0.69
CA LYS A 208 -20.68 5.34 -1.77
C LYS A 208 -19.51 4.36 -1.70
N PHE A 209 -18.96 4.13 -0.51
CA PHE A 209 -17.85 3.19 -0.35
C PHE A 209 -18.28 1.75 -0.60
N GLN A 210 -19.46 1.37 -0.12
CA GLN A 210 -20.04 0.04 -0.33
C GLN A 210 -20.23 -0.24 -1.82
N ASN A 211 -20.76 0.71 -2.58
CA ASN A 211 -20.92 0.59 -4.03
C ASN A 211 -19.57 0.39 -4.74
N HIS A 212 -18.52 1.10 -4.33
CA HIS A 212 -17.17 0.88 -4.85
C HIS A 212 -16.65 -0.53 -4.51
N LEU A 213 -16.81 -0.98 -3.26
CA LEU A 213 -16.40 -2.33 -2.86
C LEU A 213 -17.14 -3.42 -3.62
N TRP A 214 -18.43 -3.24 -3.92
CA TRP A 214 -19.22 -4.17 -4.72
C TRP A 214 -18.73 -4.28 -6.16
N LYS A 215 -18.39 -3.15 -6.79
CA LYS A 215 -17.73 -3.16 -8.12
C LYS A 215 -16.42 -3.94 -8.11
N MET A 216 -15.76 -4.05 -6.96
CA MET A 216 -14.53 -4.82 -6.75
C MET A 216 -14.78 -6.26 -6.26
N GLY A 217 -16.04 -6.72 -6.24
CA GLY A 217 -16.41 -8.07 -5.79
C GLY A 217 -16.52 -8.26 -4.27
N ILE A 218 -16.30 -7.21 -3.47
CA ILE A 218 -16.35 -7.27 -2.00
C ILE A 218 -17.76 -6.97 -1.52
N LYS A 219 -18.64 -8.00 -1.50
CA LYS A 219 -20.04 -7.91 -1.05
C LYS A 219 -20.18 -7.84 0.48
N LYS A 220 -19.77 -6.72 1.09
CA LYS A 220 -19.87 -6.48 2.55
C LYS A 220 -20.56 -5.16 2.86
N LYS A 221 -21.33 -5.13 3.95
CA LYS A 221 -21.92 -3.90 4.48
C LYS A 221 -20.84 -2.98 5.01
N VAL A 222 -20.94 -1.69 4.67
CA VAL A 222 -20.09 -0.63 5.22
C VAL A 222 -20.88 0.18 6.23
N ASN A 223 -20.28 0.46 7.38
CA ASN A 223 -20.88 1.29 8.42
C ASN A 223 -20.12 2.61 8.56
N PHE A 224 -20.82 3.67 8.97
CA PHE A 224 -20.15 4.92 9.33
C PHE A 224 -19.43 4.79 10.66
N LEU A 225 -18.26 5.42 10.79
CA LEU A 225 -17.54 5.58 12.04
C LEU A 225 -16.74 6.88 12.00
N ASN A 226 -17.11 7.83 12.87
CA ASN A 226 -16.53 9.19 12.90
C ASN A 226 -15.10 9.23 13.45
#